data_AF-A0A914ZZ22-F1
#
_entry.id   AF-A0A914ZZ22-F1
#
_cell.length_a   1.000
_cell.length_b   1.000
_cell.length_c   1.000
_cell.angle_alpha   90.00
_cell.angle_beta   90.00
_cell.angle_gamma   90.00
#
_symmetry.space_group_name_H-M   'P 1'
#
loop_
_entity.id
_entity.type
_entity.pdbx_description
1 polymer ?
#
loop_
_entity_poly.entity_id
_entity_poly.type
_entity_poly.pdbx_seq_one_letter_code
_entity_poly.pdbx_strand_id
1 'polypeptide(L)'
;STEVIMSLSFEVITSGTMDEKVFKEYFGGFGVKRIEVEGREYPVEIKYEVASREEWEYSYIERALNEVIEICGVMLDKWLSGESEAVGHILVFFTSPSDTRLAEKRLLEMLKAIDHRAHIEILSLHGRMTSDEQRDIFEPCHPQCLRKVIFATNVAETSLTIPGVRYVVDCGLANVKKYDAKRQISLLKRCAISKSEAKQRAGRAGRVQQGVCYRLYSKKVYAEMEDVAQPEISWMSIDYTVLCLLSVGVCDLCGFDLIQRPGNDCIARSHAMLVSIETIAVDEETGCLELTARGREIIRLPVQPMLAHMLLESLELDLLPEMAAVCACIHIGSLFMRHLDDEVSHVCSGKAAILKQISC
;
A
#
# COMPACT_ATOMS: atom_id res chain seq x y z
N SER A 1 31.86 -27.21 -34.70
CA SER A 1 31.98 -27.04 -33.24
C SER A 1 31.15 -25.83 -32.89
N THR A 2 29.89 -26.03 -32.50
CA THR A 2 28.96 -24.94 -32.23
C THR A 2 29.14 -24.57 -30.76
N GLU A 3 29.76 -23.41 -30.50
CA GLU A 3 29.87 -22.86 -29.15
C GLU A 3 28.46 -22.54 -28.63
N VAL A 4 28.03 -23.30 -27.63
CA VAL A 4 26.86 -22.97 -26.82
C VAL A 4 27.28 -21.78 -25.95
N ILE A 5 26.86 -20.58 -26.33
CA ILE A 5 26.93 -19.40 -25.46
C ILE A 5 25.97 -19.67 -24.31
N MET A 6 26.48 -20.19 -23.18
CA MET A 6 25.73 -20.22 -21.93
C MET A 6 25.54 -18.78 -21.46
N SER A 7 24.34 -18.21 -21.62
CA SER A 7 23.99 -16.96 -20.96
C SER A 7 23.89 -17.23 -19.45
N LEU A 8 24.89 -16.79 -18.70
CA LEU A 8 24.80 -16.76 -17.24
C LEU A 8 23.82 -15.65 -16.83
N SER A 9 22.60 -16.03 -16.49
CA SER A 9 21.61 -15.16 -15.86
C SER A 9 21.91 -15.10 -14.37
N PHE A 10 22.10 -13.89 -13.83
CA PHE A 10 22.19 -13.66 -12.39
C PHE A 10 20.95 -12.90 -11.93
N GLU A 11 20.31 -13.40 -10.88
CA GLU A 11 19.15 -12.75 -10.26
C GLU A 11 19.56 -12.07 -8.95
N VAL A 12 19.09 -10.85 -8.74
CA VAL A 12 19.32 -10.09 -7.51
C VAL A 12 17.98 -9.79 -6.87
N ILE A 13 17.78 -10.33 -5.66
CA ILE A 13 16.58 -10.09 -4.85
C ILE A 13 16.93 -9.07 -3.77
N THR A 14 16.29 -7.90 -3.81
CA THR A 14 16.47 -6.83 -2.81
C THR A 14 15.24 -6.74 -1.92
N SER A 15 15.44 -6.62 -0.60
CA SER A 15 14.33 -6.39 0.33
C SER A 15 14.76 -5.54 1.51
N GLY A 16 13.86 -4.65 1.96
CA GLY A 16 14.07 -3.82 3.14
C GLY A 16 13.61 -4.47 4.45
N THR A 17 12.74 -5.48 4.40
CA THR A 17 11.99 -5.99 5.56
C THR A 17 11.75 -7.49 5.57
N MET A 18 12.44 -8.22 4.70
CA MET A 18 12.23 -9.65 4.54
C MET A 18 12.45 -10.41 5.84
N ASP A 19 11.56 -11.37 6.10
CA ASP A 19 11.87 -12.45 7.03
C ASP A 19 13.03 -13.25 6.43
N GLU A 20 14.22 -12.93 6.90
CA GLU A 20 15.47 -13.52 6.46
C GLU A 20 15.44 -15.04 6.55
N LYS A 21 14.69 -15.60 7.51
CA LYS A 21 14.61 -17.06 7.70
C LYS A 21 13.93 -17.71 6.52
N VAL A 22 12.77 -17.19 6.10
CA VAL A 22 11.98 -17.75 4.99
C VAL A 22 12.81 -17.76 3.70
N PHE A 23 13.53 -16.68 3.42
CA PHE A 23 14.35 -16.61 2.21
C PHE A 23 15.59 -17.48 2.28
N LYS A 24 16.26 -17.57 3.44
CA LYS A 24 17.40 -18.48 3.61
C LYS A 24 16.98 -19.94 3.48
N GLU A 25 15.83 -20.30 4.01
CA GLU A 25 15.30 -21.66 3.95
C GLU A 25 14.96 -22.03 2.50
N TYR A 26 14.19 -21.18 1.82
CA TYR A 26 13.77 -21.43 0.44
C TYR A 26 14.94 -21.38 -0.55
N PHE A 27 15.78 -20.34 -0.48
CA PHE A 27 16.86 -20.15 -1.45
C PHE A 27 18.20 -20.79 -1.06
N GLY A 28 18.29 -21.39 0.13
CA GLY A 28 19.54 -21.94 0.67
C GLY A 28 20.19 -23.01 -0.22
N GLY A 29 19.38 -23.78 -0.95
CA GLY A 29 19.84 -24.80 -1.89
C GLY A 29 20.46 -24.25 -3.18
N PHE A 30 20.26 -22.97 -3.50
CA PHE A 30 20.68 -22.36 -4.78
C PHE A 30 22.04 -21.64 -4.71
N GLY A 31 22.79 -21.78 -3.60
CA GLY A 31 24.09 -21.14 -3.46
C GLY A 31 24.02 -19.61 -3.39
N VAL A 32 22.94 -19.06 -2.83
CA VAL A 32 22.71 -17.61 -2.75
C VAL A 32 23.76 -16.92 -1.91
N LYS A 33 24.37 -15.87 -2.47
CA LYS A 33 25.32 -15.00 -1.76
C LYS A 33 24.55 -13.89 -1.04
N ARG A 34 24.54 -13.94 0.30
CA ARG A 34 24.01 -12.86 1.13
C ARG A 34 24.94 -11.64 1.06
N ILE A 35 24.36 -10.48 0.76
CA ILE A 35 25.01 -9.17 0.90
C ILE A 35 24.16 -8.37 1.87
N GLU A 36 24.68 -8.15 3.06
CA GLU A 36 24.04 -7.28 4.06
C GLU A 36 24.62 -5.88 3.90
N VAL A 37 23.75 -4.91 3.65
CA VAL A 37 24.12 -3.50 3.61
C VAL A 37 23.70 -2.90 4.93
N GLU A 38 24.68 -2.61 5.80
CA GLU A 38 24.40 -1.96 7.08
C GLU A 38 23.71 -0.60 6.83
N GLY A 39 22.51 -0.45 7.42
CA GLY A 39 21.74 0.78 7.34
C GLY A 39 22.45 1.91 8.08
N ARG A 40 22.54 3.08 7.44
CA ARG A 40 22.98 4.33 8.08
C ARG A 40 21.80 5.00 8.79
N GLU A 41 21.13 4.27 9.68
CA GLU A 41 20.00 4.80 10.43
C GLU A 41 20.49 5.41 11.75
N TYR A 42 20.11 6.66 11.98
CA TYR A 42 20.29 7.35 13.24
C TYR A 42 19.27 6.85 14.26
N PRO A 43 19.56 6.92 15.58
CA PRO A 43 18.62 6.50 16.62
C PRO A 43 17.27 7.23 16.51
N VAL A 44 16.18 6.51 16.75
CA VAL A 44 14.81 7.06 16.79
C VAL A 44 14.23 6.86 18.18
N GLU A 45 13.86 7.95 18.86
CA GLU A 45 13.13 7.89 20.12
C GLU A 45 11.66 7.51 19.87
N ILE A 46 11.12 6.53 20.59
CA ILE A 46 9.73 6.09 20.44
C ILE A 46 8.90 6.58 21.62
N LYS A 47 7.86 7.36 21.34
CA LYS A 47 6.87 7.82 22.30
C LYS A 47 5.53 7.13 22.02
N TYR A 48 4.89 6.63 23.08
CA TYR A 48 3.57 5.99 22.99
C TYR A 48 2.55 6.86 23.70
N GLU A 49 1.41 7.09 23.06
CA GLU A 49 0.29 7.77 23.68
C GLU A 49 -0.50 6.82 24.61
N VAL A 50 -1.09 7.39 25.65
CA VAL A 50 -2.00 6.67 26.55
C VAL A 50 -3.42 6.86 26.03
N ALA A 51 -3.91 5.88 25.28
CA ALA A 51 -5.28 5.89 24.79
C ALA A 51 -5.93 4.51 24.86
N SER A 52 -7.25 4.50 25.04
CA SER A 52 -8.07 3.31 24.88
C SER A 52 -8.10 2.85 23.42
N ARG A 53 -8.51 1.60 23.19
CA ARG A 53 -8.60 1.03 21.84
C ARG A 53 -9.67 1.73 20.99
N GLU A 54 -10.77 2.13 21.61
CA GLU A 54 -11.86 2.85 20.94
C GLU A 54 -11.39 4.25 20.48
N GLU A 55 -10.75 5.01 21.37
CA GLU A 55 -10.19 6.32 21.02
C GLU A 55 -9.14 6.20 19.90
N TRP A 56 -8.33 5.15 19.92
CA TRP A 56 -7.36 4.89 18.85
C TRP A 56 -8.03 4.65 17.49
N GLU A 57 -9.11 3.87 17.43
CA GLU A 57 -9.73 3.50 16.16
C GLU A 57 -10.61 4.61 15.56
N TYR A 58 -11.21 5.48 16.38
CA TYR A 58 -12.19 6.48 15.94
C TYR A 58 -11.66 7.92 15.85
N SER A 59 -10.69 8.33 16.67
CA SER A 59 -10.20 9.73 16.72
C SER A 59 -8.74 9.91 16.29
N TYR A 60 -8.16 8.92 15.60
CA TYR A 60 -6.75 8.98 15.17
C TYR A 60 -6.37 10.19 14.32
N ILE A 61 -7.31 10.75 13.53
CA ILE A 61 -7.05 11.97 12.73
C ILE A 61 -6.87 13.17 13.65
N GLU A 62 -7.85 13.46 14.50
CA GLU A 62 -7.78 14.58 15.45
C GLU A 62 -6.57 14.48 16.37
N ARG A 63 -6.29 13.27 16.86
CA ARG A 63 -5.13 13.04 17.73
C ARG A 63 -3.81 13.25 17.01
N ALA A 64 -3.70 12.79 15.76
CA ALA A 64 -2.52 13.08 14.95
C ALA A 64 -2.33 14.59 14.73
N LEU A 65 -3.41 15.33 14.47
CA LEU A 65 -3.33 16.77 14.26
C LEU A 65 -2.95 17.54 15.52
N ASN A 66 -3.49 17.16 16.68
CA ASN A 66 -3.09 17.73 17.96
C ASN A 66 -1.60 17.49 18.24
N GLU A 67 -1.13 16.26 18.04
CA GLU A 67 0.29 15.92 18.18
C GLU A 67 1.18 16.73 17.20
N VAL A 68 0.74 16.91 15.95
CA VAL A 68 1.45 17.76 14.97
C VAL A 68 1.56 19.20 15.47
N ILE A 69 0.49 19.77 16.05
CA ILE A 69 0.50 21.13 16.58
C ILE A 69 1.44 21.25 17.78
N GLU A 70 1.39 20.28 18.71
CA GLU A 70 2.30 20.25 19.86
C GLU A 70 3.77 20.17 19.43
N ILE A 71 4.08 19.26 18.51
CA ILE A 71 5.42 19.16 17.91
C ILE A 71 5.80 20.50 17.26
N CYS A 72 4.86 21.14 16.55
CA CYS A 72 5.13 22.40 15.89
C CYS A 72 5.45 23.55 16.86
N GLY A 73 4.72 23.63 17.97
CA GLY A 73 4.94 24.62 19.03
C GLY A 73 6.30 24.43 19.71
N VAL A 74 6.60 23.20 20.16
CA VAL A 74 7.89 22.89 20.80
C VAL A 74 9.07 23.20 19.87
N MET A 75 8.96 22.89 18.58
CA MET A 75 9.97 23.23 17.60
C MET A 75 10.12 24.75 17.39
N LEU A 76 9.01 25.50 17.39
CA LEU A 76 9.07 26.95 17.23
C LEU A 76 9.81 27.58 18.42
N ASP A 77 9.50 27.17 19.64
CA ASP A 77 10.17 27.65 20.85
C ASP A 77 11.68 27.38 20.79
N LYS A 78 12.08 26.17 20.38
CA LYS A 78 13.49 25.79 20.19
C LYS A 78 14.18 26.56 19.06
N TRP A 79 13.47 26.83 17.98
CA TRP A 79 14.02 27.62 16.89
C TRP A 79 14.24 29.07 17.33
N LEU A 80 13.29 29.66 18.07
CA LEU A 80 13.41 30.99 18.66
C LEU A 80 14.53 31.07 19.71
N SER A 81 14.84 29.98 20.42
CA SER A 81 15.98 29.90 21.35
C SER A 81 17.34 29.69 20.64
N GLY A 82 17.36 29.50 19.32
CA GLY A 82 18.58 29.33 18.51
C GLY A 82 19.03 27.88 18.29
N GLU A 83 18.25 26.89 18.75
CA GLU A 83 18.54 25.47 18.56
C GLU A 83 18.17 24.99 17.14
N SER A 84 19.06 25.21 16.18
CA SER A 84 18.81 24.86 14.76
C SER A 84 18.62 23.35 14.53
N GLU A 85 19.22 22.50 15.36
CA GLU A 85 19.08 21.03 15.29
C GLU A 85 17.66 20.53 15.64
N ALA A 86 16.80 21.38 16.22
CA ALA A 86 15.43 21.03 16.54
C ALA A 86 14.51 21.00 15.30
N VAL A 87 14.92 21.68 14.22
CA VAL A 87 14.09 21.87 13.02
C VAL A 87 14.11 20.61 12.15
N GLY A 88 12.91 20.14 11.80
CA GLY A 88 12.75 19.02 10.89
C GLY A 88 11.32 18.90 10.39
N HIS A 89 11.14 18.13 9.32
CA HIS A 89 9.82 17.86 8.76
C HIS A 89 9.09 16.78 9.54
N ILE A 90 7.76 16.84 9.47
CA ILE A 90 6.86 15.90 10.13
C ILE A 90 6.22 15.02 9.06
N LEU A 91 6.34 13.70 9.22
CA LEU A 91 5.67 12.71 8.39
C LEU A 91 4.57 12.02 9.22
N VAL A 92 3.33 12.12 8.76
CA VAL A 92 2.17 11.58 9.45
C VAL A 92 1.58 10.45 8.63
N PHE A 93 1.43 9.26 9.23
CA PHE A 93 0.82 8.12 8.55
C PHE A 93 -0.68 8.05 8.81
N PHE A 94 -1.46 7.98 7.74
CA PHE A 94 -2.91 7.77 7.74
C PHE A 94 -3.34 6.59 6.87
N THR A 95 -4.63 6.21 6.99
CA THR A 95 -5.12 4.96 6.40
C THR A 95 -5.54 5.10 4.94
N SER A 96 -5.93 6.30 4.50
CA SER A 96 -6.46 6.53 3.15
C SER A 96 -6.16 7.92 2.59
N PRO A 97 -6.22 8.09 1.25
CA PRO A 97 -6.20 9.41 0.61
C PRO A 97 -7.30 10.36 1.09
N SER A 98 -8.41 9.84 1.61
CA SER A 98 -9.49 10.70 2.13
C SER A 98 -9.14 11.25 3.50
N ASP A 99 -8.47 10.45 4.34
CA ASP A 99 -8.00 10.89 5.65
C ASP A 99 -6.91 11.96 5.51
N THR A 100 -5.98 11.82 4.55
CA THR A 100 -4.95 12.83 4.30
C THR A 100 -5.55 14.17 3.89
N ARG A 101 -6.54 14.18 2.98
CA ARG A 101 -7.24 15.41 2.57
C ARG A 101 -8.02 16.05 3.72
N LEU A 102 -8.68 15.22 4.54
CA LEU A 102 -9.41 15.72 5.72
C LEU A 102 -8.44 16.35 6.73
N ALA A 103 -7.31 15.69 6.99
CA ALA A 103 -6.27 16.18 7.88
C ALA A 103 -5.64 17.49 7.38
N GLU A 104 -5.40 17.61 6.08
CA GLU A 104 -4.92 18.84 5.45
C GLU A 104 -5.87 20.02 5.68
N LYS A 105 -7.17 19.82 5.39
CA LYS A 105 -8.20 20.86 5.62
C LYS A 105 -8.25 21.27 7.09
N ARG A 106 -8.33 20.30 8.00
CA ARG A 106 -8.44 20.56 9.44
C ARG A 106 -7.19 21.19 10.02
N LEU A 107 -5.99 20.74 9.63
CA LEU A 107 -4.74 21.37 10.08
C LEU A 107 -4.68 22.83 9.65
N LEU A 108 -5.09 23.14 8.41
CA LEU A 108 -5.12 24.52 7.93
C LEU A 108 -6.08 25.40 8.76
N GLU A 109 -7.22 24.87 9.18
CA GLU A 109 -8.19 25.53 10.06
C GLU A 109 -7.66 25.71 11.49
N MET A 110 -6.95 24.71 12.02
CA MET A 110 -6.34 24.80 13.35
C MET A 110 -5.20 25.83 13.35
N LEU A 111 -4.30 25.80 12.37
CA LEU A 111 -3.21 26.77 12.21
C LEU A 111 -3.71 28.20 12.04
N LYS A 112 -4.86 28.37 11.37
CA LYS A 112 -5.58 29.65 11.26
C LYS A 112 -5.95 30.23 12.62
N ALA A 113 -6.44 29.39 13.52
CA ALA A 113 -6.94 29.83 14.82
C ALA A 113 -5.83 30.27 15.78
N ILE A 114 -4.64 29.69 15.66
CA ILE A 114 -3.50 29.94 16.58
C ILE A 114 -2.46 30.95 16.04
N ASP A 115 -2.77 31.63 14.92
CA ASP A 115 -1.87 32.56 14.20
C ASP A 115 -0.46 32.00 13.90
N HIS A 116 -0.34 30.67 13.86
CA HIS A 116 0.94 29.95 13.68
C HIS A 116 1.24 29.72 12.18
N ARG A 117 0.54 30.43 11.29
CA ARG A 117 0.52 30.19 9.84
C ARG A 117 1.85 30.48 9.13
N ALA A 118 2.77 31.20 9.75
CA ALA A 118 3.90 31.76 9.02
C ALA A 118 4.95 30.73 8.55
N HIS A 119 4.89 29.45 8.97
CA HIS A 119 6.08 28.60 8.91
C HIS A 119 5.87 27.12 8.50
N ILE A 120 4.69 26.71 8.01
CA ILE A 120 4.43 25.29 7.69
C ILE A 120 3.91 25.13 6.26
N GLU A 121 4.57 24.24 5.50
CA GLU A 121 4.12 23.75 4.21
C GLU A 121 3.39 22.42 4.41
N ILE A 122 2.12 22.32 4.01
CA ILE A 122 1.32 21.09 4.15
C ILE A 122 1.29 20.37 2.81
N LEU A 123 1.64 19.08 2.82
CA LEU A 123 1.68 18.22 1.63
C LEU A 123 0.98 16.90 1.90
N SER A 124 0.47 16.27 0.85
CA SER A 124 -0.12 14.92 0.89
C SER A 124 0.74 13.95 0.07
N LEU A 125 0.83 12.68 0.48
CA LEU A 125 1.53 11.61 -0.27
C LEU A 125 0.69 10.32 -0.28
N HIS A 126 0.12 9.97 -1.42
CA HIS A 126 -0.65 8.72 -1.55
C HIS A 126 -0.66 8.17 -2.97
N GLY A 127 -0.95 6.87 -3.13
CA GLY A 127 -0.81 6.15 -4.40
C GLY A 127 -1.74 6.58 -5.55
N ARG A 128 -2.68 7.50 -5.31
CA ARG A 128 -3.51 8.12 -6.36
C ARG A 128 -2.91 9.39 -6.98
N MET A 129 -1.78 9.87 -6.46
CA MET A 129 -1.11 11.06 -6.99
C MET A 129 -0.31 10.71 -8.24
N THR A 130 -0.25 11.64 -9.18
CA THR A 130 0.62 11.59 -10.35
C THR A 130 2.09 11.63 -9.94
N SER A 131 2.98 11.17 -10.82
CA SER A 131 4.42 11.20 -10.57
C SER A 131 4.97 12.62 -10.38
N ASP A 132 4.35 13.62 -11.02
CA ASP A 132 4.76 15.02 -10.87
C ASP A 132 4.33 15.57 -9.49
N GLU A 133 3.09 15.31 -9.05
CA GLU A 133 2.64 15.70 -7.70
C GLU A 133 3.45 15.02 -6.59
N GLN A 134 3.92 13.79 -6.81
CA GLN A 134 4.80 13.12 -5.85
C GLN A 134 6.20 13.76 -5.80
N ARG A 135 6.64 14.41 -6.89
CA ARG A 135 7.96 15.04 -6.99
C ARG A 135 8.08 16.24 -6.05
N ASP A 136 7.01 17.02 -5.92
CA ASP A 136 6.95 18.24 -5.09
C ASP A 136 7.32 17.97 -3.61
N ILE A 137 7.11 16.74 -3.13
CA ILE A 137 7.48 16.35 -1.78
C ILE A 137 8.99 16.36 -1.57
N PHE A 138 9.77 16.05 -2.60
CA PHE A 138 11.24 16.01 -2.55
C PHE A 138 11.91 17.36 -2.75
N GLU A 139 11.17 18.36 -3.25
CA GLU A 139 11.70 19.71 -3.38
C GLU A 139 12.05 20.29 -1.99
N PRO A 140 12.97 21.25 -1.88
CA PRO A 140 13.20 21.95 -0.63
C PRO A 140 11.92 22.58 -0.08
N CYS A 141 11.85 22.73 1.25
CA CYS A 141 10.75 23.46 1.89
C CYS A 141 10.64 24.87 1.30
N HIS A 142 9.42 25.33 1.06
CA HIS A 142 9.17 26.66 0.52
C HIS A 142 9.91 27.73 1.35
N PRO A 143 10.56 28.76 0.75
CA PRO A 143 11.43 29.69 1.48
C PRO A 143 10.76 30.46 2.63
N GLN A 144 9.44 30.59 2.60
CA GLN A 144 8.65 31.23 3.65
C GLN A 144 8.26 30.25 4.78
N CYS A 145 8.43 28.95 4.58
CA CYS A 145 8.08 27.90 5.52
C CYS A 145 9.36 27.39 6.21
N LEU A 146 9.28 27.17 7.53
CA LEU A 146 10.38 26.55 8.28
C LEU A 146 10.40 25.02 8.12
N ARG A 147 9.25 24.41 7.78
CA ARG A 147 9.10 22.95 7.74
C ARG A 147 7.95 22.47 6.86
N LYS A 148 8.02 21.20 6.48
CA LYS A 148 6.94 20.44 5.85
C LYS A 148 6.20 19.58 6.87
N VAL A 149 4.88 19.52 6.74
CA VAL A 149 4.01 18.50 7.34
C VAL A 149 3.41 17.67 6.22
N ILE A 150 3.72 16.38 6.22
CA ILE A 150 3.44 15.49 5.10
C ILE A 150 2.48 14.42 5.58
N PHE A 151 1.25 14.44 5.06
CA PHE A 151 0.22 13.45 5.34
C PHE A 151 0.32 12.31 4.32
N ALA A 152 0.77 11.14 4.75
CA ALA A 152 1.06 10.02 3.87
C ALA A 152 0.22 8.77 4.18
N THR A 153 -0.02 7.95 3.16
CA THR A 153 -0.43 6.55 3.37
C THR A 153 0.81 5.65 3.48
N ASN A 154 0.61 4.33 3.50
CA ASN A 154 1.68 3.33 3.47
C ASN A 154 2.66 3.45 2.27
N VAL A 155 2.40 4.31 1.28
CA VAL A 155 3.34 4.60 0.18
C VAL A 155 4.68 5.16 0.71
N ALA A 156 4.64 5.93 1.80
CA ALA A 156 5.85 6.45 2.43
C ALA A 156 6.64 5.39 3.23
N GLU A 157 6.08 4.20 3.44
CA GLU A 157 6.65 3.19 4.33
C GLU A 157 7.86 2.47 3.75
N THR A 158 7.89 2.18 2.44
CA THR A 158 8.92 1.35 1.81
C THR A 158 9.74 2.12 0.78
N SER A 159 9.12 2.97 -0.03
CA SER A 159 9.69 3.29 -1.34
C SER A 159 10.34 4.68 -1.47
N LEU A 160 10.17 5.60 -0.50
CA LEU A 160 10.62 6.99 -0.67
C LEU A 160 11.33 7.53 0.59
N THR A 161 12.55 8.04 0.42
CA THR A 161 13.23 8.84 1.46
C THR A 161 12.84 10.29 1.25
N ILE A 162 12.09 10.87 2.18
CA ILE A 162 11.81 12.29 2.17
C ILE A 162 12.92 13.00 2.97
N PRO A 163 13.77 13.82 2.33
CA PRO A 163 14.83 14.54 3.03
C PRO A 163 14.28 15.42 4.15
N GLY A 164 15.00 15.54 5.26
CA GLY A 164 14.64 16.44 6.36
C GLY A 164 13.54 15.95 7.30
N VAL A 165 12.92 14.78 7.05
CA VAL A 165 12.00 14.16 8.02
C VAL A 165 12.76 13.78 9.28
N ARG A 166 12.32 14.33 10.41
CA ARG A 166 12.85 14.06 11.75
C ARG A 166 11.78 13.53 12.70
N TYR A 167 10.52 13.84 12.41
CA TYR A 167 9.40 13.51 13.26
C TYR A 167 8.41 12.64 12.50
N VAL A 168 8.01 11.54 13.11
CA VAL A 168 6.97 10.66 12.57
C VAL A 168 5.80 10.64 13.54
N VAL A 169 4.59 10.78 13.02
CA VAL A 169 3.35 10.55 13.77
C VAL A 169 2.67 9.33 13.14
N ASP A 170 2.64 8.22 13.87
CA ASP A 170 2.13 6.94 13.39
C ASP A 170 0.79 6.62 14.04
N CYS A 171 -0.28 6.64 13.24
CA CYS A 171 -1.60 6.21 13.70
C CYS A 171 -1.69 4.70 13.94
N GLY A 172 -0.71 3.88 13.53
CA GLY A 172 -0.73 2.43 13.75
C GLY A 172 -1.78 1.66 12.95
N LEU A 173 -2.44 2.32 11.99
CA LEU A 173 -3.51 1.76 11.18
C LEU A 173 -3.15 1.81 9.68
N ALA A 174 -3.73 0.89 8.92
CA ALA A 174 -3.67 0.85 7.46
C ALA A 174 -4.97 0.27 6.89
N ASN A 175 -5.35 0.66 5.67
CA ASN A 175 -6.38 -0.05 4.92
C ASN A 175 -5.74 -1.18 4.13
N VAL A 176 -6.12 -2.41 4.48
CA VAL A 176 -5.63 -3.63 3.82
C VAL A 176 -6.79 -4.19 3.00
N LYS A 177 -6.52 -4.52 1.73
CA LYS A 177 -7.47 -5.26 0.90
C LYS A 177 -7.57 -6.67 1.47
N LYS A 178 -8.74 -7.13 1.89
CA LYS A 178 -8.94 -8.51 2.36
C LYS A 178 -9.94 -9.21 1.45
N TYR A 179 -9.70 -10.47 1.13
CA TYR A 179 -10.65 -11.27 0.37
C TYR A 179 -11.64 -11.95 1.32
N ASP A 180 -12.94 -11.72 1.12
CA ASP A 180 -14.01 -12.46 1.78
C ASP A 180 -14.36 -13.67 0.93
N ALA A 181 -13.89 -14.84 1.36
CA ALA A 181 -14.11 -16.10 0.65
C ALA A 181 -15.59 -16.51 0.55
N LYS A 182 -16.44 -16.11 1.50
CA LYS A 182 -17.87 -16.46 1.48
C LYS A 182 -18.64 -15.62 0.47
N ARG A 183 -18.26 -14.34 0.34
CA ARG A 183 -18.90 -13.39 -0.57
C ARG A 183 -18.20 -13.31 -1.92
N GLN A 184 -17.03 -13.93 -2.06
CA GLN A 184 -16.15 -13.86 -3.23
C GLN A 184 -15.83 -12.41 -3.65
N ILE A 185 -15.66 -11.52 -2.68
CA ILE A 185 -15.33 -10.10 -2.92
C ILE A 185 -14.08 -9.69 -2.16
N SER A 186 -13.32 -8.78 -2.76
CA SER A 186 -12.24 -8.08 -2.07
C SER A 186 -12.79 -6.81 -1.43
N LEU A 187 -12.57 -6.63 -0.13
CA LEU A 187 -13.00 -5.46 0.63
C LEU A 187 -11.79 -4.76 1.25
N LEU A 188 -11.81 -3.42 1.29
CA LEU A 188 -10.82 -2.65 2.03
C LEU A 188 -11.24 -2.60 3.50
N LYS A 189 -10.41 -3.15 4.38
CA LYS A 189 -10.64 -3.12 5.83
C LYS A 189 -9.53 -2.35 6.52
N ARG A 190 -9.91 -1.38 7.36
CA ARG A 190 -8.98 -0.75 8.29
C ARG A 190 -8.53 -1.77 9.33
N CYS A 191 -7.23 -1.98 9.43
CA CYS A 191 -6.61 -2.93 10.35
C CYS A 191 -5.43 -2.26 11.07
N ALA A 192 -5.07 -2.81 12.22
CA ALA A 192 -3.79 -2.53 12.86
C ALA A 192 -2.64 -2.98 11.95
N ILE A 193 -1.55 -2.21 11.94
CA ILE A 193 -0.31 -2.63 11.28
C ILE A 193 0.44 -3.67 12.12
N SER A 194 1.34 -4.39 11.49
CA SER A 194 2.31 -5.26 12.16
C SER A 194 3.42 -4.45 12.84
N LYS A 195 4.14 -5.09 13.77
CA LYS A 195 5.33 -4.50 14.41
C LYS A 195 6.43 -4.21 13.39
N SER A 196 6.55 -5.04 12.35
CA SER A 196 7.51 -4.81 11.26
C SER A 196 7.22 -3.51 10.50
N GLU A 197 5.95 -3.26 10.14
CA GLU A 197 5.51 -2.01 9.49
C GLU A 197 5.69 -0.81 10.43
N ALA A 198 5.32 -0.95 11.70
CA ALA A 198 5.50 0.11 12.70
C ALA A 198 6.98 0.47 12.94
N LYS A 199 7.91 -0.48 12.76
CA LYS A 199 9.36 -0.22 12.80
C LYS A 199 9.81 0.52 11.55
N GLN A 200 9.34 0.14 10.36
CA GLN A 200 9.66 0.85 9.12
C GLN A 200 9.19 2.30 9.16
N ARG A 201 7.95 2.54 9.62
CA ARG A 201 7.40 3.89 9.79
C ARG A 201 8.25 4.72 10.74
N ALA A 202 8.62 4.16 11.90
CA ALA A 202 9.52 4.84 12.83
C ALA A 202 10.90 5.14 12.24
N GLY A 203 11.48 4.20 11.47
CA GLY A 203 12.78 4.37 10.80
C GLY A 203 12.82 5.56 9.82
N ARG A 204 11.67 6.02 9.32
CA ARG A 204 11.60 7.23 8.47
C ARG A 204 12.07 8.50 9.18
N ALA A 205 11.97 8.56 10.51
CA ALA A 205 12.49 9.66 11.32
C ALA A 205 14.04 9.65 11.45
N GLY A 206 14.67 8.49 11.25
CA GLY A 206 16.10 8.26 11.52
C GLY A 206 17.00 8.26 10.28
N ARG A 207 16.52 8.68 9.10
CA ARG A 207 17.30 8.53 7.85
C ARG A 207 18.41 9.56 7.66
N VAL A 208 18.23 10.76 8.21
CA VAL A 208 19.16 11.88 8.02
C VAL A 208 19.84 12.29 9.33
N GLN A 209 19.12 12.18 10.45
CA GLN A 209 19.58 12.57 11.77
C GLN A 209 18.74 11.88 12.85
N GLN A 210 19.09 12.07 14.13
CA GLN A 210 18.29 11.56 15.25
C GLN A 210 16.86 12.12 15.20
N GLY A 211 15.89 11.21 15.26
CA GLY A 211 14.47 11.53 15.12
C GLY A 211 13.60 11.02 16.26
N VAL A 212 12.31 11.36 16.20
CA VAL A 212 11.30 10.94 17.17
C VAL A 212 10.08 10.40 16.44
N CYS A 213 9.59 9.24 16.88
CA CYS A 213 8.35 8.63 16.40
C CYS A 213 7.30 8.63 17.51
N TYR A 214 6.18 9.28 17.24
CA TYR A 214 5.02 9.39 18.10
C TYR A 214 3.97 8.39 17.64
N ARG A 215 3.74 7.36 18.45
CA ARG A 215 2.73 6.33 18.20
C ARG A 215 1.44 6.70 18.92
N LEU A 216 0.36 6.87 18.15
CA LEU A 216 -0.96 7.25 18.67
C LEU A 216 -1.72 6.08 19.32
N TYR A 217 -0.99 5.08 19.79
CA TYR A 217 -1.49 3.86 20.40
C TYR A 217 -0.55 3.44 21.52
N SER A 218 -1.11 2.74 22.51
CA SER A 218 -0.36 2.38 23.70
C SER A 218 0.68 1.29 23.42
N LYS A 219 1.69 1.22 24.29
CA LYS A 219 2.69 0.14 24.28
C LYS A 219 2.05 -1.25 24.40
N LYS A 220 0.90 -1.36 25.08
CA LYS A 220 0.12 -2.60 25.19
C LYS A 220 -0.46 -3.00 23.83
N VAL A 221 -1.09 -2.06 23.12
CA VAL A 221 -1.60 -2.30 21.76
C VAL A 221 -0.47 -2.73 20.83
N TYR A 222 0.70 -2.07 20.91
CA TYR A 222 1.88 -2.47 20.13
C TYR A 222 2.33 -3.91 20.43
N ALA A 223 2.28 -4.34 21.69
CA ALA A 223 2.67 -5.70 22.08
C ALA A 223 1.72 -6.77 21.50
N GLU A 224 0.44 -6.43 21.35
CA GLU A 224 -0.61 -7.29 20.79
C GLU A 224 -0.61 -7.34 19.25
N MET A 225 0.09 -6.42 18.57
CA MET A 225 0.23 -6.45 17.10
C MET A 225 1.00 -7.69 16.63
N GLU A 226 0.68 -8.17 15.42
CA GLU A 226 1.42 -9.24 14.76
C GLU A 226 2.87 -8.80 14.50
N ASP A 227 3.84 -9.71 14.62
CA ASP A 227 5.25 -9.36 14.45
C ASP A 227 5.57 -8.97 12.99
N VAL A 228 5.03 -9.74 12.03
CA VAL A 228 5.19 -9.58 10.60
C VAL A 228 3.83 -9.74 9.93
N ALA A 229 3.55 -8.95 8.90
CA ALA A 229 2.32 -9.07 8.12
C ALA A 229 2.23 -10.45 7.43
N GLN A 230 1.05 -11.07 7.46
CA GLN A 230 0.79 -12.30 6.73
C GLN A 230 0.97 -12.08 5.22
N PRO A 231 1.53 -13.05 4.47
CA PRO A 231 1.78 -12.89 3.05
C PRO A 231 0.48 -12.80 2.25
N GLU A 232 0.45 -11.97 1.22
CA GLU A 232 -0.75 -11.69 0.42
C GLU A 232 -1.40 -12.96 -0.15
N ILE A 233 -0.59 -13.94 -0.57
CA ILE A 233 -1.05 -15.23 -1.11
C ILE A 233 -1.94 -16.03 -0.14
N SER A 234 -1.86 -15.75 1.17
CA SER A 234 -2.65 -16.44 2.19
C SER A 234 -4.07 -15.88 2.35
N TRP A 235 -4.32 -14.62 1.95
CA TRP A 235 -5.59 -13.93 2.21
C TRP A 235 -6.16 -13.14 1.02
N MET A 236 -5.53 -13.20 -0.15
CA MET A 236 -6.06 -12.67 -1.42
C MET A 236 -6.65 -13.77 -2.29
N SER A 237 -7.43 -13.37 -3.30
CA SER A 237 -7.74 -14.27 -4.42
C SER A 237 -6.45 -14.60 -5.17
N ILE A 238 -6.28 -15.87 -5.50
CA ILE A 238 -5.14 -16.40 -6.27
C ILE A 238 -5.56 -16.81 -7.68
N ASP A 239 -6.74 -16.40 -8.14
CA ASP A 239 -7.33 -16.87 -9.40
C ASP A 239 -6.48 -16.52 -10.61
N TYR A 240 -6.02 -15.27 -10.65
CA TYR A 240 -5.08 -14.83 -11.67
C TYR A 240 -3.74 -15.56 -11.56
N THR A 241 -3.24 -15.78 -10.33
CA THR A 241 -1.98 -16.51 -10.09
C THR A 241 -2.07 -17.95 -10.59
N VAL A 242 -3.19 -18.64 -10.35
CA VAL A 242 -3.42 -20.01 -10.83
C VAL A 242 -3.41 -20.06 -12.36
N LEU A 243 -4.10 -19.13 -13.03
CA LEU A 243 -4.06 -19.04 -14.49
C LEU A 243 -2.63 -18.79 -15.00
N CYS A 244 -1.86 -17.91 -14.35
CA CYS A 244 -0.46 -17.68 -14.69
C CYS A 244 0.39 -18.95 -14.55
N LEU A 245 0.25 -19.69 -13.45
CA LEU A 245 0.97 -20.95 -13.23
C LEU A 245 0.63 -21.99 -14.31
N LEU A 246 -0.65 -22.14 -14.64
CA LEU A 246 -1.08 -23.06 -15.70
C LEU A 246 -0.58 -22.61 -17.08
N SER A 247 -0.52 -21.30 -17.34
CA SER A 247 -0.01 -20.78 -18.61
C SER A 247 1.46 -21.09 -18.88
N VAL A 248 2.25 -21.30 -17.81
CA VAL A 248 3.65 -21.70 -17.90
C VAL A 248 3.85 -23.22 -17.78
N GLY A 249 2.76 -24.00 -17.72
CA GLY A 249 2.78 -25.47 -17.70
C GLY A 249 2.84 -26.11 -16.32
N VAL A 250 2.56 -25.37 -15.24
CA VAL A 250 2.52 -25.95 -13.89
C VAL A 250 1.22 -26.71 -13.69
N CYS A 251 1.30 -28.04 -13.68
CA CYS A 251 0.15 -28.94 -13.56
C CYS A 251 -0.25 -29.22 -12.10
N ASP A 252 0.73 -29.39 -11.20
CA ASP A 252 0.48 -29.63 -9.77
C ASP A 252 0.55 -28.32 -8.98
N LEU A 253 -0.60 -27.68 -8.83
CA LEU A 253 -0.73 -26.42 -8.08
C LEU A 253 -0.47 -26.59 -6.57
N CYS A 254 -0.72 -27.78 -6.01
CA CYS A 254 -0.55 -28.06 -4.58
C CYS A 254 0.91 -28.36 -4.22
N GLY A 255 1.60 -29.07 -5.12
CA GLY A 255 3.00 -29.41 -5.00
C GLY A 255 3.96 -28.34 -5.51
N PHE A 256 3.48 -27.34 -6.25
CA PHE A 256 4.33 -26.26 -6.76
C PHE A 256 5.09 -25.56 -5.63
N ASP A 257 6.39 -25.35 -5.86
CA ASP A 257 7.32 -24.90 -4.83
C ASP A 257 7.26 -23.38 -4.63
N LEU A 258 6.21 -22.90 -3.95
CA LEU A 258 6.08 -21.51 -3.56
C LEU A 258 6.85 -21.23 -2.27
N ILE A 259 7.49 -20.05 -2.17
CA ILE A 259 8.16 -19.54 -0.96
C ILE A 259 7.25 -19.67 0.26
N GLN A 260 5.98 -19.28 0.09
CA GLN A 260 4.93 -19.50 1.07
C GLN A 260 3.68 -19.99 0.35
N ARG A 261 3.12 -21.10 0.81
CA ARG A 261 1.99 -21.75 0.15
C ARG A 261 0.65 -21.17 0.62
N PRO A 262 -0.32 -20.96 -0.30
CA PRO A 262 -1.69 -20.68 0.10
C PRO A 262 -2.32 -21.89 0.81
N GLY A 263 -3.33 -21.66 1.63
CA GLY A 263 -4.10 -22.76 2.21
C GLY A 263 -4.84 -23.57 1.14
N ASN A 264 -5.01 -24.88 1.36
CA ASN A 264 -5.69 -25.77 0.42
C ASN A 264 -7.10 -25.27 0.05
N ASP A 265 -7.82 -24.67 1.00
CA ASP A 265 -9.14 -24.08 0.74
C ASP A 265 -9.08 -22.93 -0.27
N CYS A 266 -7.98 -22.15 -0.31
CA CYS A 266 -7.79 -21.09 -1.30
C CYS A 266 -7.60 -21.67 -2.70
N ILE A 267 -6.78 -22.73 -2.83
CA ILE A 267 -6.56 -23.43 -4.09
C ILE A 267 -7.87 -24.05 -4.60
N ALA A 268 -8.60 -24.76 -3.73
CA ALA A 268 -9.86 -25.41 -4.09
C ALA A 268 -10.92 -24.40 -4.55
N ARG A 269 -11.06 -23.26 -3.87
CA ARG A 269 -11.98 -22.18 -4.29
C ARG A 269 -11.60 -21.58 -5.63
N SER A 270 -10.30 -21.35 -5.84
CA SER A 270 -9.79 -20.79 -7.08
C SER A 270 -10.05 -21.74 -8.26
N HIS A 271 -9.75 -23.03 -8.08
CA HIS A 271 -10.08 -24.08 -9.02
C HIS A 271 -11.58 -24.10 -9.35
N ALA A 272 -12.46 -24.11 -8.35
CA ALA A 272 -13.90 -24.12 -8.56
C ALA A 272 -14.40 -22.90 -9.36
N MET A 273 -13.88 -21.70 -9.06
CA MET A 273 -14.22 -20.49 -9.80
C MET A 273 -13.74 -20.58 -11.26
N LEU A 274 -12.48 -20.95 -11.49
CA LEU A 274 -11.90 -21.03 -12.84
C LEU A 274 -12.58 -22.09 -13.72
N VAL A 275 -12.99 -23.23 -13.15
CA VAL A 275 -13.82 -24.22 -13.84
C VAL A 275 -15.18 -23.64 -14.20
N SER A 276 -15.81 -22.87 -13.30
CA SER A 276 -17.15 -22.30 -13.52
C SER A 276 -17.22 -21.28 -14.68
N ILE A 277 -16.10 -20.61 -14.98
CA ILE A 277 -15.96 -19.70 -16.13
C ILE A 277 -15.25 -20.35 -17.32
N GLU A 278 -15.12 -21.69 -17.31
CA GLU A 278 -14.58 -22.51 -18.39
C GLU A 278 -13.15 -22.13 -18.81
N THR A 279 -12.34 -21.64 -17.87
CA THR A 279 -10.95 -21.21 -18.15
C THR A 279 -9.93 -22.33 -18.07
N ILE A 280 -10.25 -23.38 -17.32
CA ILE A 280 -9.38 -24.53 -17.07
C ILE A 280 -10.14 -25.82 -17.30
N ALA A 281 -9.44 -26.84 -17.77
CA ALA A 281 -9.97 -28.19 -17.96
C ALA A 281 -8.89 -29.22 -17.59
N VAL A 282 -9.32 -30.43 -17.28
CA VAL A 282 -8.40 -31.57 -17.11
C VAL A 282 -8.18 -32.19 -18.48
N ASP A 283 -6.92 -32.29 -18.88
CA ASP A 283 -6.52 -33.02 -20.08
C ASP A 283 -6.70 -34.53 -19.84
N GLU A 284 -7.46 -35.20 -20.71
CA GLU A 284 -7.84 -36.61 -20.54
C GLU A 284 -6.66 -37.58 -20.73
N GLU A 285 -5.64 -37.20 -21.49
CA GLU A 285 -4.48 -38.05 -21.80
C GLU A 285 -3.44 -38.01 -20.68
N THR A 286 -3.18 -36.81 -20.17
CA THR A 286 -2.13 -36.53 -19.18
C THR A 286 -2.67 -36.47 -17.75
N GLY A 287 -3.98 -36.29 -17.58
CA GLY A 287 -4.62 -36.04 -16.28
C GLY A 287 -4.24 -34.69 -15.66
N CYS A 288 -3.56 -33.83 -16.41
CA CYS A 288 -3.06 -32.55 -15.94
C CYS A 288 -4.11 -31.45 -16.12
N LEU A 289 -4.07 -30.44 -15.25
CA LEU A 289 -4.91 -29.25 -15.39
C LEU A 289 -4.29 -28.33 -16.45
N GLU A 290 -5.06 -27.92 -17.44
CA GLU A 290 -4.61 -27.06 -18.55
C GLU A 290 -5.56 -25.89 -18.80
N LEU A 291 -5.04 -24.85 -19.47
CA LEU A 291 -5.84 -23.73 -19.93
C LEU A 291 -6.69 -24.11 -21.14
N THR A 292 -7.96 -23.74 -21.11
CA THR A 292 -8.84 -23.81 -22.29
C THR A 292 -8.51 -22.70 -23.30
N ALA A 293 -9.13 -22.72 -24.48
CA ALA A 293 -9.04 -21.60 -25.42
C ALA A 293 -9.48 -20.28 -24.76
N ARG A 294 -10.58 -20.33 -24.01
CA ARG A 294 -11.11 -19.20 -23.23
C ARG A 294 -10.15 -18.74 -22.14
N GLY A 295 -9.52 -19.66 -21.41
CA GLY A 295 -8.49 -19.35 -20.42
C GLY A 295 -7.29 -18.60 -21.02
N ARG A 296 -6.87 -19.00 -22.23
CA ARG A 296 -5.79 -18.33 -22.98
C ARG A 296 -6.15 -16.92 -23.45
N GLU A 297 -7.43 -16.63 -23.67
CA GLU A 297 -7.89 -15.26 -23.98
C GLU A 297 -7.97 -14.41 -22.71
N ILE A 298 -8.56 -14.96 -21.64
CA ILE A 298 -8.76 -14.26 -20.36
C ILE A 298 -7.43 -13.79 -19.75
N ILE A 299 -6.39 -14.64 -19.76
CA ILE A 299 -5.10 -14.30 -19.17
C ILE A 299 -4.38 -13.13 -19.88
N ARG A 300 -4.74 -12.83 -21.13
CA ARG A 300 -4.18 -11.70 -21.88
C ARG A 300 -4.74 -10.35 -21.43
N LEU A 301 -5.84 -10.35 -20.67
CA LEU A 301 -6.47 -9.14 -20.18
C LEU A 301 -5.90 -8.75 -18.80
N PRO A 302 -5.52 -7.48 -18.56
CA PRO A 302 -4.90 -7.02 -17.32
C PRO A 302 -5.94 -6.79 -16.20
N VAL A 303 -6.90 -7.71 -16.05
CA VAL A 303 -7.99 -7.63 -15.07
C VAL A 303 -8.19 -8.99 -14.38
N GLN A 304 -8.98 -9.00 -13.31
CA GLN A 304 -9.33 -10.24 -12.61
C GLN A 304 -10.08 -11.20 -13.56
N PRO A 305 -9.91 -12.53 -13.43
CA PRO A 305 -10.48 -13.50 -14.38
C PRO A 305 -12.00 -13.38 -14.56
N MET A 306 -12.73 -13.09 -13.47
CA MET A 306 -14.18 -12.84 -13.55
C MET A 306 -14.54 -11.60 -14.39
N LEU A 307 -13.77 -10.52 -14.29
CA LEU A 307 -14.02 -9.32 -15.09
C LEU A 307 -13.65 -9.55 -16.56
N ALA A 308 -12.56 -10.28 -16.80
CA ALA A 308 -12.17 -10.70 -18.15
C ALA A 308 -13.24 -11.59 -18.79
N HIS A 309 -13.80 -12.54 -18.03
CA HIS A 309 -14.92 -13.36 -18.45
C HIS A 309 -16.14 -12.52 -18.84
N MET A 310 -16.55 -11.56 -18.00
CA MET A 310 -17.66 -10.65 -18.31
C MET A 310 -17.45 -9.87 -19.60
N LEU A 311 -16.22 -9.39 -19.85
CA LEU A 311 -15.88 -8.68 -21.09
C LEU A 311 -16.00 -9.59 -22.32
N LEU A 312 -15.50 -10.83 -22.25
CA LEU A 312 -15.61 -11.78 -23.35
C LEU A 312 -17.08 -12.19 -23.62
N GLU A 313 -17.87 -12.46 -22.58
CA GLU A 313 -19.30 -12.74 -22.74
C GLU A 313 -20.05 -11.56 -23.38
N SER A 314 -19.71 -10.32 -22.99
CA SER A 314 -20.35 -9.13 -23.54
C SER A 314 -20.06 -8.91 -25.03
N LEU A 315 -18.98 -9.49 -25.56
CA LEU A 315 -18.67 -9.46 -26.98
C LEU A 315 -19.67 -10.31 -27.78
N GLU A 316 -20.08 -11.47 -27.25
CA GLU A 316 -21.07 -12.34 -27.88
C GLU A 316 -22.49 -11.76 -27.83
N LEU A 317 -22.75 -10.88 -26.86
CA LEU A 317 -24.05 -10.23 -26.63
C LEU A 317 -24.17 -8.83 -27.26
N ASP A 318 -23.14 -8.34 -27.97
CA ASP A 318 -23.06 -6.98 -28.52
C ASP A 318 -23.23 -5.86 -27.45
N LEU A 319 -22.74 -6.09 -26.23
CA LEU A 319 -22.84 -5.17 -25.06
C LEU A 319 -21.46 -4.79 -24.49
N LEU A 320 -20.41 -4.87 -25.31
CA LEU A 320 -19.04 -4.62 -24.87
C LEU A 320 -18.84 -3.21 -24.28
N PRO A 321 -19.33 -2.11 -24.88
CA PRO A 321 -19.13 -0.77 -24.33
C PRO A 321 -19.71 -0.61 -22.91
N GLU A 322 -20.92 -1.11 -22.69
CA GLU A 322 -21.62 -1.07 -21.40
C GLU A 322 -20.87 -1.92 -20.37
N MET A 323 -20.47 -3.13 -20.74
CA MET A 323 -19.76 -4.02 -19.83
C MET A 323 -18.37 -3.49 -19.49
N ALA A 324 -17.65 -2.92 -20.46
CA ALA A 324 -16.37 -2.26 -20.23
C ALA A 324 -16.51 -1.11 -19.23
N ALA A 325 -17.56 -0.30 -19.34
CA ALA A 325 -17.86 0.75 -18.36
C ALA A 325 -18.08 0.16 -16.95
N VAL A 326 -18.88 -0.91 -16.82
CA VAL A 326 -19.14 -1.59 -15.55
C VAL A 326 -17.84 -2.17 -14.95
N CYS A 327 -17.06 -2.91 -15.73
CA CYS A 327 -15.79 -3.48 -15.30
C CYS A 327 -14.79 -2.40 -14.86
N ALA A 328 -14.70 -1.29 -15.59
CA ALA A 328 -13.85 -0.15 -15.21
C ALA A 328 -14.29 0.46 -13.87
N CYS A 329 -15.60 0.63 -13.65
CA CYS A 329 -16.14 1.11 -12.38
C CYS A 329 -15.80 0.18 -11.21
N ILE A 330 -15.92 -1.14 -11.41
CA ILE A 330 -15.56 -2.14 -10.39
C ILE A 330 -14.05 -2.12 -10.11
N HIS A 331 -13.23 -1.99 -11.15
CA HIS A 331 -11.77 -2.02 -11.04
C HIS A 331 -11.21 -0.80 -10.28
N ILE A 332 -11.73 0.40 -10.57
CA ILE A 332 -11.30 1.66 -9.93
C ILE A 332 -11.87 1.78 -8.50
N GLY A 333 -13.00 1.14 -8.22
CA GLY A 333 -13.72 1.19 -6.95
C GLY A 333 -14.73 2.34 -6.88
N SER A 334 -15.05 2.81 -5.67
CA SER A 334 -16.15 3.78 -5.48
C SER A 334 -15.96 5.07 -6.27
N LEU A 335 -16.87 5.30 -7.23
CA LEU A 335 -17.02 6.56 -7.94
C LEU A 335 -17.71 7.62 -7.08
N PHE A 336 -18.61 7.18 -6.21
CA PHE A 336 -19.34 8.04 -5.30
C PHE A 336 -18.40 8.57 -4.21
N MET A 337 -18.28 9.90 -4.14
CA MET A 337 -17.76 10.56 -2.95
C MET A 337 -18.91 10.72 -1.97
N ARG A 338 -18.82 10.10 -0.80
CA ARG A 338 -19.66 10.49 0.32
C ARG A 338 -19.09 11.81 0.83
N HIS A 339 -19.81 12.91 0.58
CA HIS A 339 -19.54 14.17 1.27
C HIS A 339 -19.78 13.93 2.76
N LEU A 340 -18.71 13.73 3.50
CA LEU A 340 -18.70 14.03 4.92
C LEU A 340 -18.32 15.52 4.97
N ASP A 341 -19.37 16.32 5.09
CA ASP A 341 -19.42 17.77 5.21
C ASP A 341 -19.20 18.62 3.94
N ASP A 342 -20.06 19.62 3.81
CA ASP A 342 -20.31 20.48 2.66
C ASP A 342 -19.09 21.32 2.21
N GLU A 343 -19.16 21.71 0.93
CA GLU A 343 -18.31 22.67 0.22
C GLU A 343 -16.86 22.24 -0.08
N VAL A 344 -16.62 21.74 -1.32
CA VAL A 344 -15.69 22.33 -2.32
C VAL A 344 -16.00 21.72 -3.69
N SER A 345 -16.47 22.56 -4.59
CA SER A 345 -16.83 22.29 -5.98
C SER A 345 -15.64 22.42 -6.96
N HIS A 346 -14.51 21.73 -6.77
CA HIS A 346 -13.37 21.91 -7.71
C HIS A 346 -12.49 20.68 -8.03
N VAL A 347 -12.96 19.44 -7.91
CA VAL A 347 -12.18 18.24 -8.30
C VAL A 347 -12.84 17.41 -9.41
N CYS A 348 -13.73 18.02 -10.20
CA CYS A 348 -14.46 17.32 -11.26
C CYS A 348 -13.73 17.21 -12.61
N SER A 349 -12.45 17.60 -12.76
CA SER A 349 -11.79 17.50 -14.08
C SER A 349 -11.28 16.10 -14.42
N GLY A 350 -10.64 15.41 -13.47
CA GLY A 350 -9.99 14.11 -13.74
C GLY A 350 -10.95 12.93 -13.92
N LYS A 351 -12.01 12.86 -13.10
CA LYS A 351 -13.00 11.76 -13.17
C LYS A 351 -14.01 11.94 -14.30
N ALA A 352 -14.34 13.18 -14.66
CA ALA A 352 -15.20 13.45 -15.81
C ALA A 352 -14.51 13.14 -17.15
N ALA A 353 -13.18 13.25 -17.21
CA ALA A 353 -12.41 12.87 -18.39
C ALA A 353 -12.48 11.37 -18.70
N ILE A 354 -12.49 10.51 -17.66
CA ILE A 354 -12.62 9.05 -17.83
C ILE A 354 -14.02 8.69 -18.34
N LEU A 355 -15.08 9.32 -17.81
CA LEU A 355 -16.45 9.13 -18.31
C LEU A 355 -16.62 9.64 -19.76
N LYS A 356 -15.91 10.70 -20.17
CA LYS A 356 -15.88 11.16 -21.56
C LYS A 356 -15.10 10.23 -22.49
N GLN A 357 -14.04 9.59 -22.01
CA GLN A 357 -13.27 8.61 -22.78
C GLN A 357 -13.98 7.26 -22.94
N ILE A 358 -14.86 6.89 -22.01
CA ILE A 358 -15.69 5.68 -22.12
C ILE A 358 -16.88 5.91 -23.08
N SER A 359 -17.24 7.17 -23.36
CA SER A 359 -18.34 7.54 -24.25
C SER A 359 -17.92 7.83 -25.70
N CYS A 360 -16.63 7.69 -26.04
CA CYS A 360 -16.11 7.74 -27.41
C CYS A 360 -15.45 6.40 -27.73
#